data_AF-A0AB39VW15-F1
#
_entry.id   AF-A0AB39VW15-F1
#
_cell.length_a   1.000
_cell.length_b   1.000
_cell.length_c   1.000
_cell.angle_alpha   90.00
_cell.angle_beta   90.00
_cell.angle_gamma   90.00
#
_symmetry.space_group_name_H-M   'P 1'
#
loop_
_entity.id
_entity.type
_entity.pdbx_description
1 polymer ?
#
loop_
_entity_poly.entity_id
_entity_poly.type
_entity_poly.pdbx_seq_one_letter_code
_entity_poly.pdbx_strand_id
1 'polypeptide(L)' 'MMKEVPMRRLGRAEEVADAVIWLCSPASRFIIGHALPVDGGYTVR' A
#
# COMPACT_ATOMS: atom_id res chain seq x y z
N MET A 1 -3.56 11.17 13.57
CA MET A 1 -4.23 10.52 12.42
C MET A 1 -4.17 11.33 11.11
N MET A 2 -5.13 12.19 10.73
CA MET A 2 -5.13 12.77 9.35
C MET A 2 -3.92 13.67 9.02
N LYS A 3 -3.31 14.33 10.01
CA LYS A 3 -2.07 15.10 9.84
C LYS A 3 -0.83 14.23 9.63
N GLU A 4 -0.92 12.94 9.96
CA GLU A 4 0.21 12.00 9.94
C GLU A 4 0.26 11.19 8.65
N VAL A 5 -0.83 11.16 7.89
CA VAL A 5 -0.87 10.58 6.55
C VAL A 5 -0.52 11.68 5.53
N PRO A 6 0.64 11.62 4.84
CA PRO A 6 1.03 12.63 3.85
C PRO A 6 -0.02 12.89 2.76
N MET A 7 -0.77 11.86 2.34
CA MET A 7 -1.88 12.01 1.39
C MET A 7 -3.11 12.75 1.94
N ARG A 8 -3.14 13.10 3.25
CA ARG A 8 -4.18 13.91 3.92
C ARG A 8 -5.61 13.39 3.75
N ARG A 9 -5.78 12.09 3.57
CA ARG A 9 -7.07 11.41 3.53
C ARG A 9 -6.94 9.99 4.06
N LEU A 10 -8.08 9.40 4.38
CA LEU A 10 -8.14 7.96 4.61
C LEU A 10 -7.98 7.22 3.29
N GLY A 11 -7.29 6.08 3.35
CA GLY A 11 -7.27 5.10 2.26
C GLY A 11 -8.64 4.45 2.11
N ARG A 12 -8.93 3.96 0.92
CA ARG A 12 -10.11 3.15 0.63
C ARG A 12 -9.73 1.68 0.55
N ALA A 13 -10.70 0.79 0.75
CA ALA A 13 -10.47 -0.65 0.72
C ALA A 13 -9.95 -1.11 -0.66
N GLU A 14 -10.41 -0.46 -1.73
CA GLU A 14 -10.02 -0.77 -3.11
C GLU A 14 -8.53 -0.53 -3.34
N GLU A 15 -7.92 0.46 -2.68
CA GLU A 15 -6.49 0.76 -2.83
C GLU A 15 -5.61 -0.35 -2.24
N VAL A 16 -6.08 -0.99 -1.17
CA VAL A 16 -5.43 -2.18 -0.62
C VAL A 16 -5.65 -3.38 -1.54
N ALA A 17 -6.88 -3.55 -2.05
CA ALA A 17 -7.20 -4.65 -2.97
C ALA A 17 -6.37 -4.59 -4.25
N ASP A 18 -6.18 -3.40 -4.84
CA ASP A 18 -5.37 -3.21 -6.03
C ASP A 18 -3.91 -3.62 -5.81
N ALA A 19 -3.33 -3.28 -4.64
CA ALA A 19 -1.99 -3.70 -4.27
C ALA A 19 -1.88 -5.23 -4.10
N VAL A 20 -2.89 -5.86 -3.50
CA VAL A 20 -2.96 -7.33 -3.37
C VAL A 20 -3.08 -8.00 -4.75
N ILE A 21 -3.94 -7.48 -5.63
CA ILE A 21 -4.09 -7.98 -7.00
C ILE A 21 -2.75 -7.90 -7.75
N TRP A 22 -2.03 -6.78 -7.62
CA TRP A 22 -0.70 -6.65 -8.20
C TRP A 22 0.30 -7.68 -7.61
N LEU A 23 0.30 -7.88 -6.29
CA LEU A 23 1.14 -8.88 -5.62
C LEU A 23 0.82 -10.32 -6.06
N CYS A 24 -0.42 -10.62 -6.42
CA CYS A 24 -0.84 -11.91 -6.96
C CYS A 24 -0.59 -12.06 -8.48
N SER A 25 -0.15 -11.00 -9.16
CA SER A 25 0.05 -11.00 -10.61
C SER A 25 1.46 -11.50 -11.00
N PRO A 26 1.69 -11.86 -12.29
CA PRO A 26 3.04 -12.19 -12.77
C PRO A 26 4.06 -11.03 -12.69
N ALA A 27 3.61 -9.79 -12.45
CA ALA A 27 4.46 -8.62 -12.35
C ALA A 27 5.31 -8.59 -11.06
N SER A 28 4.87 -9.28 -10.01
CA SER A 28 5.54 -9.36 -8.70
C SER A 28 6.34 -10.66 -8.50
N ARG A 29 6.50 -11.51 -9.53
CA ARG A 29 6.95 -12.92 -9.41
C ARG A 29 8.32 -13.18 -8.76
N PHE A 30 9.13 -12.14 -8.53
CA PHE A 30 10.44 -12.25 -7.88
C PHE A 30 10.48 -11.53 -6.52
N ILE A 31 9.32 -11.09 -6.02
CA ILE A 31 9.17 -10.43 -4.73
C ILE A 31 8.73 -11.47 -3.71
N ILE A 32 9.53 -11.65 -2.67
CA ILE A 32 9.24 -12.52 -1.54
C ILE A 32 9.77 -11.89 -0.25
N GLY A 33 9.05 -12.09 0.86
CA GLY A 33 9.46 -11.59 2.18
C GLY A 33 9.44 -10.07 2.34
N HIS A 34 8.89 -9.33 1.38
CA HIS A 34 8.82 -7.87 1.42
C HIS A 34 7.49 -7.40 2.03
N ALA A 35 7.56 -6.47 2.96
CA ALA A 35 6.39 -5.74 3.45
C ALA A 35 6.18 -4.49 2.58
N LEU A 36 5.04 -4.42 1.87
CA LEU A 36 4.66 -3.29 1.02
C LEU A 36 3.66 -2.37 1.76
N PRO A 37 4.05 -1.18 2.23
CA PRO A 37 3.12 -0.26 2.88
C PRO A 37 2.12 0.34 1.88
N VAL A 38 0.84 0.26 2.22
CA VAL A 38 -0.28 0.85 1.46
C VAL A 38 -1.07 1.76 2.39
N ASP A 39 -0.46 2.89 2.78
CA ASP A 39 -0.91 3.67 3.94
C ASP A 39 -0.93 5.19 3.70
N GLY A 40 -0.85 5.61 2.44
CA GLY A 40 -0.82 7.03 2.07
C GLY A 40 0.42 7.79 2.57
N GLY A 41 1.51 7.07 2.87
CA GLY A 41 2.80 7.61 3.30
C GLY A 41 2.99 7.65 4.83
N TYR A 42 2.13 6.99 5.60
CA TYR A 42 2.17 7.02 7.06
C TYR A 42 3.49 6.41 7.61
N THR A 43 3.97 5.32 7.02
CA THR A 43 5.18 4.59 7.46
C THR A 43 6.48 5.38 7.26
N VAL A 44 6.52 6.31 6.31
CA VAL A 44 7.76 7.02 5.89
C VAL A 44 7.84 8.47 6.39
N ARG A 45 6.88 8.89 7.22
CA ARG A 45 6.84 10.23 7.83
C ARG A 45 7.89 10.41 8.92
#